data_AF-A0A8T4WVN0-F1
#
_entry.id   AF-A0A8T4WVN0-F1
#
_cell.length_a   1.000
_cell.length_b   1.000
_cell.length_c   1.000
_cell.angle_alpha   90.00
_cell.angle_beta   90.00
_cell.angle_gamma   90.00
#
_symmetry.space_group_name_H-M   'P 1'
#
loop_
_entity.id
_entity.type
_entity.pdbx_description
1 polymer ?
#
loop_
_entity_poly.entity_id
_entity_poly.type
_entity_poly.pdbx_seq_one_letter_code
_entity_poly.pdbx_strand_id
1 'polypeptide(L)'
;MSRVKELYQLVSDIYSEDEFEETLEEKRDEFDGYFDDEALAHIIVAEEGRNEEAIDDIKDVEVGEECTVEGEIIDLGTLRTFENEDGEGKVRNVRIDDGTGTIKVVFWNEETEMVKEEFELGTKIRVINGYVQDKGYGKQLTTGRGGEIEVMEEDRRKKD
;
A
#
# COMPACT_ATOMS: atom_id res chain seq x y z
N MET A 1 -3.00 14.36 -13.50
CA MET A 1 -3.71 15.56 -13.00
C MET A 1 -2.61 16.59 -12.72
N SER A 2 -2.74 17.53 -11.76
CA SER A 2 -1.53 18.14 -11.17
C SER A 2 -0.87 17.13 -10.23
N ARG A 3 0.45 17.15 -10.09
CA ARG A 3 1.18 16.28 -9.16
C ARG A 3 0.71 16.45 -7.71
N VAL A 4 0.44 17.70 -7.31
CA VAL A 4 -0.14 18.02 -5.99
C VAL A 4 -1.49 17.33 -5.78
N LYS A 5 -2.32 17.24 -6.82
CA LYS A 5 -3.63 16.56 -6.72
C LYS A 5 -3.48 15.05 -6.56
N GLU A 6 -2.48 14.46 -7.20
CA GLU A 6 -2.15 13.03 -7.06
C GLU A 6 -1.68 12.74 -5.63
N LEU A 7 -0.80 13.57 -5.07
CA LEU A 7 -0.36 13.46 -3.67
C LEU A 7 -1.51 13.66 -2.67
N TYR A 8 -2.43 14.60 -2.94
CA TYR A 8 -3.64 14.76 -2.12
C TYR A 8 -4.49 13.48 -2.12
N GLN A 9 -4.61 12.75 -3.24
CA GLN A 9 -5.40 11.51 -3.24
C GLN A 9 -4.91 10.49 -2.21
N LEU A 10 -3.59 10.42 -1.98
CA LEU A 10 -2.96 9.50 -1.01
C LEU A 10 -3.34 9.78 0.45
N VAL A 11 -3.79 11.00 0.73
CA VAL A 11 -4.19 11.45 2.08
C VAL A 11 -5.63 11.96 2.11
N SER A 12 -6.40 11.75 1.05
CA SER A 12 -7.78 12.27 0.90
C SER A 12 -8.78 11.64 1.87
N ASP A 13 -8.37 10.57 2.53
CA ASP A 13 -9.11 9.93 3.58
C ASP A 13 -8.81 10.60 4.96
N ILE A 14 -7.67 11.27 5.10
CA ILE A 14 -7.25 11.99 6.31
C ILE A 14 -7.68 13.46 6.23
N TYR A 15 -7.52 14.08 5.06
CA TYR A 15 -7.85 15.48 4.80
C TYR A 15 -8.94 15.62 3.75
N SER A 16 -9.82 16.61 3.95
CA SER A 16 -10.56 17.20 2.82
C SER A 16 -9.63 18.04 1.93
N GLU A 17 -10.07 18.38 0.71
CA GLU A 17 -9.29 19.22 -0.21
C GLU A 17 -8.99 20.59 0.43
N ASP A 18 -9.95 21.18 1.14
CA ASP A 18 -9.78 22.45 1.86
C ASP A 18 -8.76 22.34 3.02
N GLU A 19 -8.81 21.26 3.83
CA GLU A 19 -7.85 21.05 4.94
C GLU A 19 -6.42 20.78 4.42
N PHE A 20 -6.30 20.09 3.29
CA PHE A 20 -5.00 19.86 2.65
C PHE A 20 -4.41 21.17 2.10
N GLU A 21 -5.23 22.02 1.49
CA GLU A 21 -4.82 23.36 1.04
C GLU A 21 -4.41 24.26 2.22
N GLU A 22 -5.15 24.24 3.32
CA GLU A 22 -4.79 24.96 4.56
C GLU A 22 -3.43 24.47 5.11
N THR A 23 -3.22 23.15 5.16
CA THR A 23 -1.95 22.55 5.61
C THR A 23 -0.78 22.94 4.69
N LEU A 24 -1.01 23.03 3.38
CA LEU A 24 0.00 23.52 2.42
C LEU A 24 0.38 24.97 2.67
N GLU A 25 -0.60 25.84 2.94
CA GLU A 25 -0.36 27.25 3.28
C GLU A 25 0.42 27.37 4.60
N GLU A 26 0.03 26.62 5.64
CA GLU A 26 0.73 26.60 6.92
C GLU A 26 2.19 26.20 6.77
N LYS A 27 2.49 25.13 6.02
CA LYS A 27 3.87 24.71 5.76
C LYS A 27 4.63 25.70 4.88
N ARG A 28 3.96 26.34 3.91
CA ARG A 28 4.59 27.38 3.09
C ARG A 28 5.11 28.51 3.98
N ASP A 29 4.31 28.93 4.95
CA ASP A 29 4.69 29.95 5.93
C ASP A 29 5.77 29.43 6.89
N GLU A 30 5.68 28.18 7.36
CA GLU A 30 6.70 27.54 8.20
C GLU A 30 8.09 27.53 7.54
N PHE A 31 8.13 27.26 6.24
CA PHE A 31 9.36 27.21 5.45
C PHE A 31 9.68 28.52 4.71
N ASP A 32 9.12 29.67 5.13
CA ASP A 32 9.36 31.00 4.54
C ASP A 32 9.24 31.05 3.00
N GLY A 33 8.39 30.18 2.42
CA GLY A 33 8.19 30.05 0.98
C GLY A 33 9.39 29.49 0.19
N TYR A 34 10.34 28.81 0.84
CA TYR A 34 11.50 28.20 0.17
C TYR A 34 11.14 26.98 -0.69
N PHE A 35 10.06 26.29 -0.37
CA PHE A 35 9.57 25.11 -1.09
C PHE A 35 8.34 25.44 -1.93
N ASP A 36 8.26 24.80 -3.09
CA ASP A 36 7.04 24.80 -3.90
C ASP A 36 5.99 23.82 -3.35
N ASP A 37 4.77 23.97 -3.84
CA ASP A 37 3.60 23.23 -3.39
C ASP A 37 3.75 21.71 -3.58
N GLU A 38 4.54 21.27 -4.57
CA GLU A 38 4.80 19.86 -4.81
C GLU A 38 5.71 19.28 -3.72
N ALA A 39 6.80 19.97 -3.38
CA ALA A 39 7.67 19.58 -2.29
C ALA A 39 6.94 19.60 -0.93
N LEU A 40 6.10 20.61 -0.70
CA LEU A 40 5.30 20.70 0.52
C LEU A 40 4.25 19.58 0.60
N ALA A 41 3.58 19.26 -0.50
CA ALA A 41 2.64 18.15 -0.58
C ALA A 41 3.33 16.81 -0.27
N HIS A 42 4.56 16.60 -0.77
CA HIS A 42 5.36 15.43 -0.44
C HIS A 42 5.68 15.34 1.06
N ILE A 43 5.98 16.46 1.71
CA ILE A 43 6.22 16.50 3.16
C ILE A 43 4.96 16.09 3.92
N ILE A 44 3.79 16.62 3.55
CA ILE A 44 2.51 16.26 4.20
C ILE A 44 2.23 14.76 4.05
N VAL A 45 2.35 14.22 2.83
CA VAL A 45 2.17 12.79 2.56
C VAL A 45 3.13 11.93 3.39
N ALA A 46 4.40 12.35 3.50
CA ALA A 46 5.40 11.62 4.27
C ALA A 46 5.15 11.67 5.78
N GLU A 47 4.68 12.80 6.32
CA GLU A 47 4.32 12.94 7.74
C GLU A 47 3.15 12.03 8.14
N GLU A 48 2.21 11.81 7.22
CA GLU A 48 1.12 10.85 7.39
C GLU A 48 1.50 9.41 7.05
N GLY A 49 2.77 9.12 6.76
CA GLY A 49 3.25 7.76 6.46
C GLY A 49 2.76 7.21 5.12
N ARG A 50 2.26 8.06 4.22
CA ARG A 50 1.68 7.68 2.92
C ARG A 50 2.67 7.71 1.76
N ASN A 51 3.97 7.73 2.06
CA ASN A 51 5.01 7.82 1.04
C ASN A 51 5.19 6.47 0.31
N GLU A 52 4.67 6.40 -0.90
CA GLU A 52 4.72 5.20 -1.76
C GLU A 52 6.15 4.80 -2.16
N GLU A 53 7.13 5.70 -2.05
CA GLU A 53 8.54 5.42 -2.39
C GLU A 53 9.33 4.83 -1.22
N ALA A 54 8.80 4.91 0.01
CA ALA A 54 9.44 4.32 1.18
C ALA A 54 9.07 2.85 1.30
N ILE A 55 9.95 1.96 0.83
CA ILE A 55 9.74 0.51 0.88
C ILE A 55 10.38 -0.05 2.15
N ASP A 56 9.57 -0.64 3.01
CA ASP A 56 9.96 -1.29 4.25
C ASP A 56 10.39 -2.75 4.02
N ASP A 57 11.39 -3.18 4.78
CA ASP A 57 11.77 -4.59 4.87
C ASP A 57 10.67 -5.36 5.65
N ILE A 58 10.19 -6.48 5.11
CA ILE A 58 9.11 -7.29 5.72
C ILE A 58 9.45 -7.73 7.15
N LYS A 59 10.73 -7.95 7.47
CA LYS A 59 11.14 -8.32 8.84
C LYS A 59 10.86 -7.23 9.87
N ASP A 60 10.88 -5.96 9.45
CA ASP A 60 10.86 -4.79 10.33
C ASP A 60 9.45 -4.25 10.56
N VAL A 61 8.46 -4.62 9.73
CA VAL A 61 7.07 -4.16 9.90
C VAL A 61 6.44 -4.64 11.22
N GLU A 62 5.70 -3.78 11.88
CA GLU A 62 5.07 -3.93 13.19
C GLU A 62 3.55 -3.89 13.10
N VAL A 63 2.86 -4.51 14.05
CA VAL A 63 1.40 -4.53 14.06
C VAL A 63 0.86 -3.15 14.42
N GLY A 64 -0.10 -2.65 13.63
CA GLY A 64 -0.79 -1.40 13.89
C GLY A 64 -0.30 -0.21 13.08
N GLU A 65 0.72 -0.40 12.23
CA GLU A 65 1.22 0.63 11.31
C GLU A 65 0.75 0.41 9.86
N GLU A 66 0.95 1.46 9.06
CA GLU A 66 0.84 1.42 7.61
C GLU A 66 2.25 1.38 7.03
N CYS A 67 2.48 0.48 6.07
CA CYS A 67 3.79 0.28 5.45
C CYS A 67 3.64 0.00 3.95
N THR A 68 4.68 0.32 3.18
CA THR A 68 4.78 -0.11 1.79
C THR A 68 5.82 -1.21 1.69
N VAL A 69 5.46 -2.37 1.15
CA VAL A 69 6.40 -3.50 1.00
C VAL A 69 6.41 -4.04 -0.42
N GLU A 70 7.55 -4.55 -0.84
CA GLU A 70 7.70 -5.29 -2.10
C GLU A 70 8.08 -6.74 -1.80
N GLY A 71 7.55 -7.67 -2.58
CA GLY A 71 7.94 -9.06 -2.42
C GLY A 71 7.52 -9.95 -3.58
N GLU A 72 8.20 -11.09 -3.69
CA GLU A 72 7.89 -12.15 -4.63
C GLU A 72 6.84 -13.10 -4.03
N ILE A 73 5.82 -13.46 -4.81
CA ILE A 73 4.80 -14.40 -4.39
C ILE A 73 5.39 -15.81 -4.28
N ILE A 74 5.37 -16.36 -3.06
CA ILE A 74 5.85 -17.70 -2.74
C ILE A 74 4.72 -18.69 -2.40
N ASP A 75 3.51 -18.19 -2.14
CA ASP A 75 2.30 -19.01 -1.97
C ASP A 75 1.06 -18.21 -2.38
N LEU A 76 0.25 -18.74 -3.30
CA LEU A 76 -1.00 -18.10 -3.74
C LEU A 76 -2.20 -18.39 -2.84
N GLY A 77 -2.06 -19.33 -1.90
CA GLY A 77 -3.14 -19.80 -1.05
C GLY A 77 -4.38 -20.27 -1.82
N THR A 78 -5.53 -20.27 -1.15
CA THR A 78 -6.81 -20.73 -1.71
C THR A 78 -7.88 -19.67 -1.52
N LEU A 79 -8.66 -19.42 -2.59
CA LEU A 79 -9.84 -18.58 -2.52
C LEU A 79 -10.88 -19.22 -1.59
N ARG A 80 -11.39 -18.42 -0.65
CA ARG A 80 -12.48 -18.81 0.24
C ARG A 80 -13.64 -17.83 0.04
N THR A 81 -14.85 -18.38 0.15
CA THR A 81 -16.09 -17.65 0.01
C THR A 81 -16.91 -17.82 1.28
N PHE A 82 -17.60 -16.76 1.71
CA PHE A 82 -18.43 -16.76 2.91
C PHE A 82 -19.66 -15.87 2.71
N GLU A 83 -20.72 -16.11 3.49
CA GLU A 83 -21.92 -15.25 3.51
C GLU A 83 -21.78 -14.19 4.62
N ASN A 84 -22.14 -12.95 4.32
CA ASN A 84 -22.22 -11.83 5.26
C ASN A 84 -23.54 -11.06 5.08
N GLU A 85 -23.74 -9.98 5.86
CA GLU A 85 -25.00 -9.19 5.80
C GLU A 85 -25.21 -8.48 4.45
N ASP A 86 -24.14 -8.22 3.72
CA ASP A 86 -24.15 -7.53 2.41
C ASP A 86 -24.19 -8.51 1.21
N GLY A 87 -24.07 -9.83 1.45
CA GLY A 87 -24.10 -10.87 0.43
C GLY A 87 -22.94 -11.88 0.53
N GLU A 88 -22.37 -12.24 -0.62
CA GLU A 88 -21.24 -13.17 -0.72
C GLU A 88 -19.92 -12.39 -0.62
N GLY A 89 -19.11 -12.68 0.39
CA GLY A 89 -17.75 -12.18 0.55
C GLY A 89 -16.70 -13.18 0.05
N LYS A 90 -15.59 -12.66 -0.48
CA LYS A 90 -14.44 -13.46 -0.92
C LYS A 90 -13.18 -13.04 -0.20
N VAL A 91 -12.33 -14.01 0.13
CA VAL A 91 -11.01 -13.76 0.73
C VAL A 91 -9.97 -14.71 0.17
N ARG A 92 -8.78 -14.19 -0.11
CA ARG A 92 -7.61 -14.98 -0.50
C ARG A 92 -6.37 -14.48 0.21
N ASN A 93 -5.60 -15.41 0.77
CA ASN A 93 -4.36 -15.11 1.47
C ASN A 93 -3.20 -15.52 0.56
N VAL A 94 -2.36 -14.57 0.17
CA VAL A 94 -1.12 -14.79 -0.59
C VAL A 94 0.06 -14.55 0.36
N ARG A 95 1.17 -15.25 0.18
CA ARG A 95 2.40 -15.02 0.93
C ARG A 95 3.47 -14.47 0.00
N ILE A 96 4.13 -13.39 0.43
CA ILE A 96 5.26 -12.78 -0.27
C ILE A 96 6.54 -12.88 0.55
N ASP A 97 7.68 -12.85 -0.15
CA ASP A 97 9.04 -12.87 0.38
C ASP A 97 9.87 -11.74 -0.26
N ASP A 98 10.56 -10.93 0.55
CA ASP A 98 11.44 -9.85 0.11
C ASP A 98 12.94 -10.20 0.29
N GLY A 99 13.23 -11.41 0.77
CA GLY A 99 14.56 -11.87 1.16
C GLY A 99 14.95 -11.56 2.62
N THR A 100 14.21 -10.67 3.29
CA THR A 100 14.41 -10.32 4.71
C THR A 100 13.42 -11.06 5.61
N GLY A 101 12.22 -11.33 5.11
CA GLY A 101 11.15 -12.02 5.82
C GLY A 101 10.01 -12.41 4.88
N THR A 102 8.94 -12.97 5.47
CA THR A 102 7.74 -13.31 4.71
C THR A 102 6.50 -12.80 5.43
N ILE A 103 5.55 -12.25 4.68
CA ILE A 103 4.27 -11.77 5.20
C ILE A 103 3.11 -12.30 4.38
N LYS A 104 1.97 -12.46 5.04
CA LYS A 104 0.71 -12.81 4.38
C LYS A 104 0.02 -11.53 3.95
N VAL A 105 -0.31 -11.40 2.67
CA VAL A 105 -1.15 -10.35 2.12
C VAL A 105 -2.56 -10.90 1.94
N VAL A 106 -3.57 -10.19 2.46
CA VAL A 106 -4.97 -10.61 2.45
C VAL A 106 -5.75 -9.78 1.45
N PHE A 107 -6.29 -10.46 0.44
CA PHE A 107 -7.08 -9.89 -0.65
C PHE A 107 -8.56 -10.16 -0.38
N TRP A 108 -9.38 -9.13 -0.49
CA TRP A 108 -10.83 -9.19 -0.29
C TRP A 108 -11.58 -8.90 -1.58
N ASN A 109 -12.70 -9.59 -1.77
CA ASN A 109 -13.68 -9.30 -2.84
C ASN A 109 -13.04 -9.11 -4.22
N GLU A 110 -13.11 -7.91 -4.82
CA GLU A 110 -12.58 -7.63 -6.15
C GLU A 110 -11.06 -7.84 -6.25
N GLU A 111 -10.31 -7.59 -5.17
CA GLU A 111 -8.87 -7.86 -5.10
C GLU A 111 -8.56 -9.35 -5.31
N THR A 112 -9.51 -10.25 -4.98
CA THR A 112 -9.31 -11.69 -5.19
C THR A 112 -9.38 -12.11 -6.65
N GLU A 113 -10.06 -11.34 -7.50
CA GLU A 113 -10.08 -11.59 -8.95
C GLU A 113 -8.77 -11.12 -9.60
N MET A 114 -8.17 -10.01 -9.14
CA MET A 114 -6.82 -9.58 -9.55
C MET A 114 -5.79 -10.70 -9.34
N VAL A 115 -5.79 -11.34 -8.16
CA VAL A 115 -4.89 -12.49 -7.87
C VAL A 115 -5.09 -13.64 -8.86
N LYS A 116 -6.31 -13.85 -9.35
CA LYS A 116 -6.61 -14.95 -10.27
C LYS A 116 -6.17 -14.66 -11.70
N GLU A 117 -6.18 -13.40 -12.10
CA GLU A 117 -5.87 -12.98 -13.47
C GLU A 117 -4.39 -12.69 -13.67
N GLU A 118 -3.72 -12.12 -12.66
CA GLU A 118 -2.39 -11.52 -12.83
C GLU A 118 -1.28 -12.24 -12.07
N PHE A 119 -1.60 -13.07 -11.06
CA PHE A 119 -0.57 -13.58 -10.13
C PHE A 119 -0.21 -15.04 -10.37
N GLU A 120 1.09 -15.32 -10.41
CA GLU A 120 1.67 -16.65 -10.34
C GLU A 120 2.79 -16.70 -9.27
N LEU A 121 3.31 -17.90 -8.99
CA LEU A 121 4.50 -18.02 -8.15
C LEU A 121 5.67 -17.33 -8.85
N GLY A 122 6.39 -16.48 -8.13
CA GLY A 122 7.46 -15.67 -8.71
C GLY A 122 7.02 -14.26 -9.15
N THR A 123 5.72 -13.97 -9.23
CA THR A 123 5.27 -12.60 -9.51
C THR A 123 5.71 -11.67 -8.39
N LYS A 124 6.34 -10.55 -8.74
CA LYS A 124 6.65 -9.48 -7.80
C LYS A 124 5.48 -8.52 -7.69
N ILE A 125 5.09 -8.22 -6.46
CA ILE A 125 4.05 -7.25 -6.17
C ILE A 125 4.58 -6.22 -5.19
N ARG A 126 4.02 -5.01 -5.28
CA ARG A 126 4.15 -3.97 -4.27
C ARG A 126 2.80 -3.80 -3.59
N VAL A 127 2.78 -3.83 -2.27
CA VAL A 127 1.61 -3.47 -1.47
C VAL A 127 1.89 -2.11 -0.87
N ILE A 128 1.18 -1.09 -1.35
CA ILE A 128 1.37 0.31 -1.00
C ILE A 128 0.43 0.67 0.14
N ASN A 129 0.95 1.37 1.16
CA ASN A 129 0.19 1.84 2.31
C ASN A 129 -0.68 0.73 2.94
N GLY A 130 -0.14 -0.48 3.02
CA GLY A 130 -0.82 -1.62 3.58
C GLY A 130 -0.86 -1.55 5.10
N TYR A 131 -1.99 -1.88 5.69
CA TYR A 131 -2.16 -1.93 7.14
C TYR A 131 -1.76 -3.30 7.71
N VAL A 132 -0.83 -3.28 8.66
CA VAL A 132 -0.32 -4.49 9.32
C VAL A 132 -1.21 -4.84 10.51
N GLN A 133 -1.72 -6.07 10.52
CA GLN A 133 -2.58 -6.58 11.59
C GLN A 133 -2.15 -7.99 12.04
N ASP A 134 -2.51 -8.36 13.27
CA ASP A 134 -2.45 -9.75 13.74
C ASP A 134 -3.82 -10.14 14.30
N LYS A 135 -4.42 -11.17 13.70
CA LYS A 135 -5.73 -11.73 14.10
C LYS A 135 -5.60 -13.08 14.82
N GLY A 136 -4.43 -13.35 15.42
CA GLY A 136 -4.13 -14.59 16.15
C GLY A 136 -3.49 -15.68 15.29
N TYR A 137 -3.12 -15.38 14.05
CA TYR A 137 -2.50 -16.31 13.10
C TYR A 137 -1.20 -15.74 12.49
N GLY A 138 -0.58 -14.78 13.18
CA GLY A 138 0.61 -14.07 12.76
C GLY A 138 0.32 -12.80 11.96
N LYS A 139 1.36 -11.97 11.80
CA LYS A 139 1.33 -10.72 11.03
C LYS A 139 0.79 -10.94 9.62
N GLN A 140 -0.14 -10.10 9.21
CA GLN A 140 -0.69 -10.05 7.87
C GLN A 140 -0.92 -8.60 7.44
N LEU A 141 -0.79 -8.36 6.15
CA LEU A 141 -0.96 -7.09 5.49
C LEU A 141 -2.29 -7.08 4.74
N THR A 142 -3.01 -5.99 4.80
CA THR A 142 -4.21 -5.70 4.00
C THR A 142 -4.06 -4.32 3.38
N THR A 143 -4.72 -4.04 2.27
CA THR A 143 -4.78 -2.68 1.68
C THR A 143 -5.34 -1.62 2.62
N GLY A 144 -6.07 -1.99 3.67
CA GLY A 144 -6.48 -1.03 4.71
C GLY A 144 -7.31 0.11 4.13
N ARG A 145 -7.08 1.34 4.60
CA ARG A 145 -7.69 2.55 4.05
C ARG A 145 -6.68 3.20 3.12
N GLY A 146 -7.00 3.31 1.83
CA GLY A 146 -6.14 3.99 0.85
C GLY A 146 -4.88 3.21 0.41
N GLY A 147 -4.75 1.93 0.76
CA GLY A 147 -3.68 1.09 0.24
C GLY A 147 -4.05 0.45 -1.10
N GLU A 148 -3.02 0.14 -1.87
CA GLU A 148 -3.12 -0.36 -3.24
C GLU A 148 -2.16 -1.52 -3.47
N ILE A 149 -2.43 -2.33 -4.50
CA ILE A 149 -1.57 -3.44 -4.89
C ILE A 149 -1.19 -3.27 -6.34
N GLU A 150 0.12 -3.23 -6.59
CA GLU A 150 0.69 -3.10 -7.93
C GLU A 150 1.44 -4.38 -8.30
N VAL A 151 1.21 -4.88 -9.51
CA VAL A 151 2.09 -5.88 -10.12
C VAL A 151 3.30 -5.17 -10.68
N MET A 152 4.48 -5.55 -10.20
CA MET A 152 5.72 -4.97 -10.69
C MET A 152 6.11 -5.67 -12.00
N GLU A 153 6.25 -4.90 -13.08
CA GLU A 153 6.87 -5.43 -14.29
C GLU A 153 8.31 -5.84 -13.97
N GLU A 154 8.66 -7.11 -14.23
CA GLU A 154 10.06 -7.51 -14.15
C GLU A 154 10.87 -6.67 -15.14
N ASP A 155 11.81 -5.88 -14.61
CA ASP A 155 12.85 -5.23 -15.39
C ASP A 155 13.69 -6.35 -16.02
N ARG A 156 13.29 -6.83 -17.21
CA ARG A 156 13.95 -7.89 -17.98
C ARG A 156 15.30 -7.38 -18.49
N ARG A 157 16.24 -7.06 -17.61
CA ARG A 157 17.66 -7.05 -17.96
C ARG A 157 18.06 -8.49 -18.16
N LYS A 158 17.91 -8.94 -19.40
CA LYS A 158 18.51 -10.17 -19.92
C LYS A 158 19.94 -10.27 -19.40
N LYS A 159 20.18 -11.30 -18.60
CA LYS A 159 21.52 -11.79 -18.33
C LYS A 159 21.94 -12.55 -19.61
N ASP A 160 22.60 -11.85 -20.52
CA ASP A 160 23.43 -12.47 -21.56
C ASP A 160 24.73 -13.00 -20.94
#